data_AF-A0A526TM41-F1
#
_entry.id   AF-A0A526TM41-F1
#
_cell.length_a   1.000
_cell.length_b   1.000
_cell.length_c   1.000
_cell.angle_alpha   90.00
_cell.angle_beta   90.00
_cell.angle_gamma   90.00
#
_symmetry.space_group_name_H-M   'P 1'
#
loop_
_entity.id
_entity.type
_entity.pdbx_description
1 polymer ?
#
loop_
_entity_poly.entity_id
_entity_poly.type
_entity_poly.pdbx_seq_one_letter_code
_entity_poly.pdbx_strand_id
1 'polypeptide(L)'
;ATWSNLPISGSFVEMLRRIVQLSRNQGAAIANAEAAAASLAPYRMIAADGSLVPPTPDARPLVPGAGALPVTFENPPGLYGSETGVFAHNLLEADSKLAPLARPQITVPVTSIQYAFDESRNLKGTLVAAALVLM
;
A
#
# COMPACT_ATOMS: atom_id res chain seq x y z
N ALA A 1 1.84 24.31 -14.00
CA ALA A 1 2.98 23.44 -14.31
C ALA A 1 3.85 24.16 -15.35
N THR A 2 5.09 24.53 -14.98
CA THR A 2 5.98 25.31 -15.85
C THR A 2 6.88 24.34 -16.60
N TRP A 3 6.64 24.17 -17.89
CA TRP A 3 7.43 23.33 -18.78
C TRP A 3 8.65 24.15 -19.24
N SER A 4 9.85 23.72 -18.83
CA SER A 4 11.11 24.42 -19.14
C SER A 4 11.63 24.00 -20.51
N ASN A 5 12.04 24.97 -21.33
CA ASN A 5 12.27 24.83 -22.77
C ASN A 5 13.76 25.00 -23.16
N LEU A 6 14.70 24.55 -22.31
CA LEU A 6 16.15 24.63 -22.58
C LEU A 6 16.77 23.25 -22.91
N PRO A 7 17.75 23.17 -23.82
CA PRO A 7 17.99 21.96 -24.63
C PRO A 7 18.57 20.73 -23.92
N ILE A 8 19.06 20.83 -22.67
CA ILE A 8 19.72 19.71 -21.96
C ILE A 8 19.50 19.83 -20.43
N SER A 9 18.24 19.91 -19.96
CA SER A 9 17.99 19.75 -18.52
C SER A 9 17.87 18.26 -18.21
N GLY A 10 18.87 17.68 -17.52
CA GLY A 10 18.89 16.27 -17.12
C GLY A 10 17.62 15.80 -16.38
N SER A 11 16.81 16.75 -15.87
CA SER A 11 15.48 16.49 -15.34
C SER A 11 14.50 15.92 -16.37
N PHE A 12 14.56 16.27 -17.66
CA PHE A 12 13.70 15.66 -18.69
C PHE A 12 14.04 14.19 -18.90
N VAL A 13 15.33 13.85 -18.96
CA VAL A 13 15.79 12.46 -19.10
C VAL A 13 15.42 11.66 -17.85
N GLU A 14 15.57 12.23 -16.66
CA GLU A 14 15.15 11.60 -15.40
C GLU A 14 13.63 11.43 -15.31
N MET A 15 12.84 12.41 -15.76
CA MET A 15 11.39 12.28 -15.87
C MET A 15 11.00 11.19 -16.87
N LEU A 16 11.65 11.14 -18.04
CA LEU A 16 11.40 10.10 -19.04
C LEU A 16 11.76 8.71 -18.49
N ARG A 17 12.93 8.57 -17.83
CA ARG A 17 13.34 7.33 -17.16
C ARG A 17 12.32 6.91 -16.12
N ARG A 18 11.84 7.84 -15.29
CA ARG A 18 10.85 7.56 -14.24
C ARG A 18 9.48 7.19 -14.82
N ILE A 19 9.04 7.84 -15.89
CA ILE A 19 7.81 7.50 -16.62
C ILE A 19 7.93 6.11 -17.25
N VAL A 20 9.07 5.79 -17.87
CA VAL A 20 9.30 4.47 -18.47
C VAL A 20 9.34 3.37 -17.39
N GLN A 21 10.01 3.62 -16.25
CA GLN A 21 10.00 2.69 -15.11
C GLN A 21 8.58 2.48 -14.57
N LEU A 22 7.82 3.56 -14.39
CA LEU A 22 6.44 3.49 -13.93
C LEU A 22 5.53 2.74 -14.92
N SER A 23 5.68 3.01 -16.22
CA SER A 23 4.95 2.32 -17.30
C SER A 23 5.24 0.81 -17.32
N ARG A 24 6.50 0.40 -17.11
CA ARG A 24 6.87 -1.02 -17.02
C ARG A 24 6.25 -1.72 -15.80
N ASN A 25 6.17 -1.03 -14.66
CA ASN A 25 5.57 -1.57 -13.44
C ASN A 25 4.03 -1.69 -13.50
N GLN A 26 3.36 -0.94 -14.38
CA GLN A 26 1.89 -0.94 -14.49
C GLN A 26 1.32 -1.99 -15.47
N GLY A 27 2.14 -2.83 -16.09
CA GLY A 27 1.64 -3.87 -17.00
C GLY A 27 2.70 -4.68 -17.73
N ALA A 28 3.94 -4.21 -17.80
CA ALA A 28 5.01 -4.97 -18.46
C ALA A 28 5.58 -6.11 -17.59
N ALA A 29 5.34 -6.15 -16.27
CA ALA A 29 5.67 -7.32 -15.46
C ALA A 29 4.83 -8.54 -15.90
N ILE A 30 3.58 -8.33 -16.33
CA ILE A 30 2.70 -9.38 -16.86
C ILE A 30 3.07 -9.70 -18.32
N ALA A 31 3.32 -8.69 -19.15
CA ALA A 31 3.71 -8.90 -20.56
C ALA A 31 5.15 -9.46 -20.73
N ASN A 32 6.09 -9.21 -19.80
CA ASN A 32 7.38 -9.91 -19.77
C ASN A 32 7.32 -11.25 -19.04
N ALA A 33 6.29 -11.50 -18.21
CA ALA A 33 5.99 -12.84 -17.71
C ALA A 33 5.40 -13.76 -18.80
N GLU A 34 4.92 -13.20 -19.92
CA GLU A 34 4.64 -14.00 -21.13
C GLU A 34 5.93 -14.37 -21.90
N ALA A 35 7.02 -13.62 -21.76
CA ALA A 35 8.31 -13.95 -22.39
C ALA A 35 9.04 -15.11 -21.69
N ALA A 36 8.67 -15.42 -20.45
CA ALA A 36 8.88 -16.70 -19.78
C ALA A 36 8.05 -16.64 -18.50
N ALA A 37 7.44 -17.76 -18.09
CA ALA A 37 6.91 -17.99 -16.76
C ALA A 37 8.04 -17.89 -15.71
N ALA A 38 8.58 -16.69 -15.55
CA ALA A 38 9.73 -16.38 -14.73
C ALA A 38 9.22 -16.26 -13.30
N SER A 39 9.67 -17.18 -12.47
CA SER A 39 9.44 -17.13 -11.04
C SER A 39 9.96 -15.81 -10.48
N LEU A 40 9.04 -14.96 -10.02
CA LEU A 40 9.32 -13.63 -9.50
C LEU A 40 9.78 -13.75 -8.05
N ALA A 41 11.03 -13.35 -7.77
CA ALA A 41 11.56 -13.37 -6.42
C ALA A 41 10.80 -12.39 -5.50
N PRO A 42 10.63 -12.70 -4.20
CA PRO A 42 10.10 -11.74 -3.23
C PRO A 42 10.99 -10.48 -3.16
N TYR A 43 10.42 -9.29 -3.33
CA TYR A 43 11.17 -8.03 -3.27
C TYR A 43 10.84 -7.19 -2.03
N ARG A 44 9.54 -6.98 -1.74
CA ARG A 44 9.07 -6.31 -0.50
C ARG A 44 7.72 -6.85 -0.07
N MET A 45 7.50 -7.11 1.21
CA MET A 45 6.25 -7.69 1.72
C MET A 45 5.46 -6.67 2.53
N ILE A 46 4.14 -6.82 2.56
CA ILE A 46 3.26 -6.01 3.39
C ILE A 46 3.18 -6.65 4.79
N ALA A 47 3.66 -5.93 5.80
CA ALA A 47 3.52 -6.34 7.20
C ALA A 47 2.08 -6.14 7.71
N ALA A 48 1.75 -6.70 8.87
CA ALA A 48 0.40 -6.63 9.45
C ALA A 48 -0.08 -5.19 9.74
N ASP A 49 0.85 -4.24 9.88
CA ASP A 49 0.57 -2.81 10.05
C ASP A 49 0.44 -2.05 8.72
N GLY A 50 0.59 -2.74 7.59
CA GLY A 50 0.53 -2.16 6.24
C GLY A 50 1.85 -1.62 5.70
N SER A 51 2.95 -1.72 6.44
CA SER A 51 4.26 -1.23 6.00
C SER A 51 4.95 -2.18 5.00
N LEU A 52 5.78 -1.64 4.09
CA LEU A 52 6.58 -2.43 3.16
C LEU A 52 7.93 -2.81 3.77
N VAL A 53 8.10 -4.08 4.12
CA VAL A 53 9.28 -4.64 4.78
C VAL A 53 10.09 -5.57 3.85
N PRO A 54 11.35 -5.90 4.20
CA PRO A 54 12.09 -6.93 3.48
C PRO A 54 11.36 -8.28 3.49
N PRO A 55 11.58 -9.16 2.50
CA PRO A 55 10.97 -10.48 2.47
C PRO A 55 11.31 -11.31 3.70
N THR A 56 10.33 -12.08 4.18
CA THR A 56 10.53 -13.07 5.24
C THR A 56 11.25 -14.32 4.67
N PRO A 57 11.91 -15.12 5.51
CA PRO A 57 12.57 -16.36 5.07
C PRO A 57 11.61 -17.37 4.43
N ASP A 58 10.33 -17.32 4.80
CA ASP A 58 9.29 -18.24 4.33
C ASP A 58 8.66 -17.78 3.00
N ALA A 59 8.93 -16.55 2.56
CA ALA A 59 8.39 -16.03 1.31
C ALA A 59 9.05 -16.75 0.11
N ARG A 60 8.23 -17.46 -0.66
CA ARG A 60 8.63 -18.16 -1.87
C ARG A 60 8.41 -17.31 -3.11
N PRO A 61 9.21 -17.53 -4.17
CA PRO A 61 8.97 -16.92 -5.46
C PRO A 61 7.55 -17.15 -6.00
N LEU A 62 7.00 -16.15 -6.68
CA LEU A 62 5.67 -16.15 -7.25
C LEU A 62 5.74 -16.48 -8.74
N VAL A 63 4.92 -17.40 -9.23
CA VAL A 63 4.81 -17.69 -10.67
C VAL A 63 3.48 -17.15 -11.17
N PRO A 64 3.45 -16.00 -11.87
CA PRO A 64 2.22 -15.46 -12.41
C PRO A 64 1.62 -16.42 -13.43
N GLY A 65 0.34 -16.78 -13.26
CA GLY A 65 -0.42 -17.58 -14.22
C GLY A 65 -1.61 -16.79 -14.77
N ALA A 66 -2.35 -17.40 -15.70
CA ALA A 66 -3.55 -16.78 -16.29
C ALA A 66 -4.77 -16.73 -15.34
N GLY A 67 -4.66 -17.29 -14.13
CA GLY A 67 -5.72 -17.39 -13.14
C GLY A 67 -5.46 -16.56 -11.88
N ALA A 68 -6.42 -16.59 -10.95
CA ALA A 68 -6.27 -15.95 -9.65
C ALA A 68 -5.04 -16.48 -8.91
N LEU A 69 -4.20 -15.58 -8.44
CA LEU A 69 -3.04 -15.89 -7.61
C LEU A 69 -3.48 -15.76 -6.15
N PRO A 70 -3.57 -16.86 -5.38
CA PRO A 70 -3.98 -16.77 -3.99
C PRO A 70 -2.87 -16.14 -3.15
N VAL A 71 -3.27 -15.33 -2.18
CA VAL A 71 -2.38 -14.89 -1.10
C VAL A 71 -2.27 -16.01 -0.08
N THR A 72 -1.06 -16.49 0.14
CA THR A 72 -0.78 -17.61 1.06
C THR A 72 0.36 -17.23 2.01
N PHE A 73 0.64 -18.07 2.99
CA PHE A 73 1.80 -17.85 3.87
C PHE A 73 3.13 -17.93 3.10
N GLU A 74 3.20 -18.80 2.09
CA GLU A 74 4.39 -18.92 1.23
C GLU A 74 4.44 -17.83 0.16
N ASN A 75 3.30 -17.28 -0.27
CA ASN A 75 3.21 -16.14 -1.17
C ASN A 75 2.43 -14.98 -0.52
N PRO A 76 3.04 -14.31 0.47
CA PRO A 76 2.39 -13.21 1.18
C PRO A 76 2.17 -11.99 0.26
N PRO A 77 1.27 -11.06 0.64
CA PRO A 77 1.00 -9.89 -0.18
C PRO A 77 2.22 -8.95 -0.20
N GLY A 78 2.53 -8.38 -1.36
CA GLY A 78 3.74 -7.59 -1.55
C GLY A 78 4.12 -7.34 -3.00
N LEU A 79 5.37 -6.91 -3.20
CA LEU A 79 6.01 -6.68 -4.49
C LEU A 79 6.98 -7.83 -4.78
N TYR A 80 6.84 -8.44 -5.95
CA TYR A 80 7.68 -9.54 -6.44
C TYR A 80 8.39 -9.13 -7.73
N GLY A 81 9.65 -9.54 -7.92
CA GLY A 81 10.47 -9.20 -9.09
C GLY A 81 11.81 -8.60 -8.69
N SER A 82 12.17 -7.46 -9.28
CA SER A 82 13.44 -6.78 -9.07
C SER A 82 13.26 -5.26 -8.96
N GLU A 83 14.33 -4.53 -8.64
CA GLU A 83 14.32 -3.07 -8.59
C GLU A 83 13.89 -2.42 -9.93
N THR A 84 14.12 -3.11 -11.05
CA THR A 84 13.81 -2.60 -12.39
C THR A 84 12.39 -2.92 -12.86
N GLY A 85 11.66 -3.76 -12.12
CA GLY A 85 10.35 -4.26 -12.50
C GLY A 85 9.73 -5.09 -11.39
N VAL A 86 8.58 -4.65 -10.88
CA VAL A 86 7.84 -5.36 -9.83
C VAL A 86 6.42 -5.70 -10.26
N PHE A 87 5.93 -6.83 -9.78
CA PHE A 87 4.54 -7.27 -9.81
C PHE A 87 3.93 -7.09 -8.41
N ALA A 88 2.75 -6.49 -8.34
CA ALA A 88 2.02 -6.30 -7.09
C ALA A 88 1.08 -7.48 -6.83
N HIS A 89 1.38 -8.25 -5.80
CA HIS A 89 0.53 -9.31 -5.27
C HIS A 89 -0.31 -8.75 -4.12
N ASN A 90 -1.53 -8.32 -4.43
CA ASN A 90 -2.37 -7.59 -3.48
C ASN A 90 -3.22 -8.55 -2.62
N LEU A 91 -3.47 -8.16 -1.37
CA LEU A 91 -4.40 -8.88 -0.49
C LEU A 91 -5.85 -8.75 -0.94
N LEU A 92 -6.19 -7.60 -1.51
CA LEU A 92 -7.53 -7.26 -1.97
C LEU A 92 -7.51 -7.09 -3.48
N GLU A 93 -8.57 -7.57 -4.13
CA GLU A 93 -8.86 -7.29 -5.53
C GLU A 93 -9.26 -5.83 -5.73
N ALA A 94 -9.13 -5.34 -6.96
CA ALA A 94 -9.41 -3.93 -7.30
C ALA A 94 -10.86 -3.50 -7.02
N ASP A 95 -11.81 -4.42 -7.03
CA ASP A 95 -13.24 -4.19 -6.76
C ASP A 95 -13.66 -4.60 -5.34
N SER A 96 -12.71 -4.95 -4.48
CA SER A 96 -12.99 -5.33 -3.08
C SER A 96 -13.66 -4.19 -2.31
N LYS A 97 -14.75 -4.54 -1.60
CA LYS A 97 -15.49 -3.58 -0.76
C LYS A 97 -15.31 -3.90 0.72
N LEU A 98 -14.92 -2.88 1.49
CA LEU A 98 -14.88 -2.98 2.94
C LEU A 98 -16.31 -2.88 3.49
N ALA A 99 -16.85 -4.00 3.96
CA ALA A 99 -18.15 -4.03 4.62
C ALA A 99 -18.01 -3.56 6.07
N PRO A 100 -18.99 -2.80 6.61
CA PRO A 100 -19.02 -2.47 8.03
C PRO A 100 -18.99 -3.73 8.90
N LEU A 101 -18.28 -3.67 10.02
CA LEU A 101 -18.26 -4.75 11.00
C LEU A 101 -19.67 -4.98 11.57
N ALA A 102 -20.23 -6.17 11.33
CA ALA A 102 -21.50 -6.56 11.92
C ALA A 102 -21.31 -6.80 13.42
N ARG A 103 -22.14 -6.15 14.26
CA ARG A 103 -22.11 -6.41 15.70
C ARG A 103 -22.67 -7.81 15.98
N PRO A 104 -21.95 -8.66 16.74
CA PRO A 104 -22.48 -9.95 17.13
C PRO A 104 -23.72 -9.77 18.01
N GLN A 105 -24.76 -10.55 17.74
CA GLN A 105 -25.96 -10.60 18.58
C GLN A 105 -25.68 -11.50 19.78
N ILE A 106 -25.08 -10.94 20.82
CA ILE A 106 -24.79 -11.63 22.07
C ILE A 106 -25.58 -10.99 23.22
N THR A 107 -25.99 -11.83 24.18
CA THR A 107 -26.79 -11.40 25.35
C THR A 107 -25.99 -10.58 26.37
N VAL A 108 -24.67 -10.50 26.20
CA VAL A 108 -23.78 -9.75 27.08
C VAL A 108 -23.69 -8.29 26.59
N PRO A 109 -23.63 -7.29 27.50
CA PRO A 109 -23.43 -5.90 27.12
C PRO A 109 -22.20 -5.72 26.23
N VAL A 110 -22.38 -5.15 25.03
CA VAL A 110 -21.31 -4.84 24.09
C VAL A 110 -21.05 -3.34 24.09
N THR A 111 -19.86 -2.95 24.52
CA THR A 111 -19.40 -1.55 24.46
C THR A 111 -18.48 -1.39 23.26
N SER A 112 -18.79 -0.46 22.36
CA SER A 112 -17.86 -0.06 21.30
C SER A 112 -16.81 0.88 21.87
N ILE A 113 -15.55 0.47 21.87
CA ILE A 113 -14.43 1.36 22.14
C ILE A 113 -13.97 1.89 20.77
N GLN A 114 -13.93 3.22 20.61
CA GLN A 114 -13.37 3.84 19.42
C GLN A 114 -11.87 3.52 19.40
N TYR A 115 -11.40 2.84 18.36
CA TYR A 115 -9.97 2.65 18.14
C TYR A 115 -9.41 3.91 17.48
N ALA A 116 -9.17 4.94 18.28
CA ALA A 116 -8.42 6.11 17.88
C ALA A 116 -7.68 6.68 19.09
N PHE A 117 -6.37 6.83 18.90
CA PHE A 117 -5.48 7.63 19.71
C PHE A 117 -6.12 8.96 20.11
N ASP A 118 -5.95 9.30 21.39
CA ASP A 118 -5.79 10.67 21.91
C ASP A 118 -6.36 11.76 20.99
N GLU A 119 -7.69 11.84 20.92
CA GLU A 119 -8.37 12.92 20.21
C GLU A 119 -8.10 14.20 21.01
N SER A 120 -7.01 14.89 20.68
CA SER A 120 -6.52 16.06 21.42
C SER A 120 -7.61 17.13 21.40
N ARG A 121 -8.34 17.26 22.50
CA ARG A 121 -9.39 18.26 22.64
C ARG A 121 -8.76 19.63 22.81
N ASN A 122 -9.17 20.59 21.98
CA ASN A 122 -8.69 21.97 22.08
C ASN A 122 -9.30 22.67 23.32
N LEU A 123 -8.60 22.61 24.45
CA LEU A 123 -9.02 23.23 25.73
C LEU A 123 -8.69 24.72 25.83
N LYS A 124 -7.94 25.28 24.86
CA LYS A 124 -7.49 26.67 24.92
C LYS A 124 -8.67 27.63 24.98
N GLY A 125 -9.69 27.40 24.15
CA GLY A 125 -10.89 28.25 24.13
C GLY A 125 -11.64 28.25 25.46
N THR A 126 -11.91 27.06 26.01
CA THR A 126 -12.65 26.91 27.26
C THR A 126 -11.90 27.45 28.47
N LEU A 127 -10.57 27.26 28.53
CA LEU A 127 -9.75 27.77 29.64
C LEU A 127 -9.63 29.30 29.62
N VAL A 128 -9.48 29.91 28.44
CA VAL A 128 -9.43 31.39 28.32
C VAL A 128 -10.78 32.00 28.71
N ALA A 129 -11.90 31.40 28.29
CA ALA A 129 -13.23 31.87 28.69
C ALA A 129 -13.44 31.81 30.20
N ALA A 130 -13.02 30.71 30.85
CA ALA A 130 -13.11 30.57 32.31
C ALA A 130 -12.25 31.62 33.05
N ALA A 131 -11.04 31.90 32.54
CA ALA A 131 -10.16 32.91 33.12
C ALA A 131 -10.77 34.33 33.05
N LEU A 132 -11.44 34.68 31.96
CA LEU A 132 -12.11 35.98 31.80
C LEU A 132 -13.30 36.16 32.76
N VAL A 133 -14.04 35.08 33.08
CA VAL A 133 -15.17 35.14 34.03
C VAL A 133 -14.70 35.32 35.47
N LEU A 134 -13.50 34.82 35.80
CA LEU A 134 -12.93 34.90 37.15
C LEU A 134 -12.24 36.24 37.46
N MET A 135 -12.19 37.16 36.51
CA MET A 135 -11.55 38.48 36.66
C MET A 135 -12.59 39.55 36.99
#